data_AF-A0AAN6X7N9-F1
#
_entry.id   AF-A0AAN6X7N9-F1
#
_cell.length_a   1.000
_cell.length_b   1.000
_cell.length_c   1.000
_cell.angle_alpha   90.00
_cell.angle_beta   90.00
_cell.angle_gamma   90.00
#
_symmetry.space_group_name_H-M   'P 1'
#
loop_
_entity.id
_entity.type
_entity.pdbx_description
1 polymer ?
#
loop_
_entity_poly.entity_id
_entity_poly.type
_entity_poly.pdbx_seq_one_letter_code
_entity_poly.pdbx_strand_id
1 'polypeptide(L)'
;MNTLQVHRCQATTRLFLARFATLSMRIPRSQPFQLQRPFHGAGRSFQASRSTPSRSFCRHPQNPPQLSRCLQKTYSAATAVSPEPTIHPVFEQNTGTFQYLVADPATKNAAIVDPVLDYDKCSHTITTTTADGLLSLVREKGYNIVRILETHAHADHLTASFYLQRQLTKQQNSRPPVGIGKRIGQVQSLFGQRYGINAEEYECVFDKLFEDDEEFTIGALKAKALHLPGHTPDHLGYKIGENIFCGDSIFHTDIGTARCDFPGGSAHALYNSARKILSLPDHVKIWTGHDYPPGGERQPVPYVTVGEHRLKNKHLRDGVIEEDFVRMRRERDRHLAAPRLLHESLQVNVRAGRLPSQNEAGMRLLKVPIKVKGTETWN
;
A
#
# COMPACT_ATOMS: atom_id res chain seq x y z
N MET A 1 -28.14 -52.00 -38.74
CA MET A 1 -28.39 -51.90 -40.19
C MET A 1 -28.90 -50.49 -40.49
N ASN A 2 -28.43 -49.92 -41.61
CA ASN A 2 -28.88 -48.72 -42.34
C ASN A 2 -29.22 -47.44 -41.51
N THR A 3 -28.36 -46.42 -41.50
CA THR A 3 -28.17 -45.36 -42.52
C THR A 3 -29.36 -44.44 -42.75
N LEU A 4 -29.14 -43.16 -42.43
CA LEU A 4 -29.87 -42.03 -43.01
C LEU A 4 -28.85 -40.96 -43.43
N GLN A 5 -28.86 -40.62 -44.71
CA GLN A 5 -27.95 -39.66 -45.34
C GLN A 5 -28.60 -38.27 -45.44
N VAL A 6 -27.78 -37.24 -45.23
CA VAL A 6 -27.66 -36.03 -46.05
C VAL A 6 -28.93 -35.21 -46.33
N HIS A 7 -28.88 -33.93 -45.94
CA HIS A 7 -29.07 -32.84 -46.91
C HIS A 7 -28.25 -31.59 -46.55
N ARG A 8 -27.50 -31.07 -47.52
CA ARG A 8 -26.92 -29.72 -47.51
C ARG A 8 -27.96 -28.72 -48.04
N CYS A 9 -27.92 -27.48 -47.58
CA CYS A 9 -28.29 -26.32 -48.41
C CYS A 9 -27.43 -25.10 -48.02
N GLN A 10 -27.30 -24.13 -48.93
CA GLN A 10 -26.25 -23.11 -48.91
C GLN A 10 -26.76 -21.70 -48.56
N ALA A 11 -25.84 -20.90 -47.99
CA ALA A 11 -25.64 -19.47 -48.20
C ALA A 11 -26.79 -18.45 -48.03
N THR A 12 -26.51 -17.38 -47.27
CA THR A 12 -26.45 -16.02 -47.85
C THR A 12 -25.70 -15.03 -46.97
N THR A 13 -24.90 -14.17 -47.60
CA THR A 13 -24.10 -13.12 -46.94
C THR A 13 -24.86 -11.79 -46.94
N ARG A 14 -24.80 -11.01 -45.86
CA ARG A 14 -25.06 -9.55 -45.90
C ARG A 14 -24.05 -8.76 -45.08
N LEU A 15 -23.41 -7.80 -45.75
CA LEU A 15 -22.67 -6.70 -45.14
C LEU A 15 -23.63 -5.74 -44.42
N PHE A 16 -23.17 -5.09 -43.36
CA PHE A 16 -23.66 -3.77 -42.95
C PHE A 16 -22.47 -2.90 -42.50
N LEU A 17 -22.24 -1.79 -43.21
CA LEU A 17 -21.39 -0.69 -42.73
C LEU A 17 -22.28 0.30 -41.95
N ALA A 18 -21.75 0.86 -40.87
CA ALA A 18 -22.26 2.08 -40.25
C ALA A 18 -21.08 3.04 -39.97
N ARG A 19 -21.30 4.35 -40.18
CA ARG A 19 -20.26 5.38 -40.17
C ARG A 19 -20.12 6.08 -38.81
N PHE A 20 -18.87 6.39 -38.47
CA PHE A 20 -18.35 7.55 -37.74
C PHE A 20 -19.33 8.55 -37.07
N ALA A 21 -19.03 8.84 -35.80
CA ALA A 21 -19.16 10.18 -35.23
C ALA A 21 -17.88 10.52 -34.43
N THR A 22 -17.09 11.47 -34.90
CA THR A 22 -15.87 11.98 -34.24
C THR A 22 -16.20 13.14 -33.31
N LEU A 23 -16.00 12.98 -32.01
CA LEU A 23 -16.11 14.09 -31.05
C LEU A 23 -14.73 14.72 -30.81
N SER A 24 -14.49 15.86 -31.46
CA SER A 24 -13.24 16.63 -31.31
C SER A 24 -13.35 17.59 -30.12
N MET A 25 -12.76 17.24 -28.97
CA MET A 25 -12.65 18.17 -27.84
C MET A 25 -11.50 19.16 -28.05
N ARG A 26 -11.83 20.45 -28.10
CA ARG A 26 -10.86 21.54 -28.23
C ARG A 26 -10.18 21.81 -26.90
N ILE A 27 -8.84 21.73 -26.88
CA ILE A 27 -7.99 22.15 -25.77
C ILE A 27 -7.84 23.68 -25.80
N PRO A 28 -8.16 24.42 -24.71
CA PRO A 28 -7.77 25.82 -24.58
C PRO A 28 -6.26 25.93 -24.31
N ARG A 29 -5.55 26.67 -25.17
CA ARG A 29 -4.14 27.05 -24.92
C ARG A 29 -4.09 28.20 -23.92
N SER A 30 -3.48 28.00 -22.75
CA SER A 30 -2.97 29.09 -21.91
C SER A 30 -1.48 29.31 -22.19
N GLN A 31 -1.08 30.58 -22.28
CA GLN A 31 0.30 30.99 -22.60
C GLN A 31 1.25 30.83 -21.41
N PRO A 32 2.57 30.70 -21.64
CA PRO A 32 3.56 30.51 -20.58
C PRO A 32 3.79 31.80 -19.76
N PHE A 33 3.83 31.66 -18.44
CA PHE A 33 4.29 32.73 -17.54
C PHE A 33 5.81 32.87 -17.63
N GLN A 34 6.31 34.10 -17.81
CA GLN A 34 7.75 34.36 -17.95
C GLN A 34 8.50 34.23 -16.61
N LEU A 35 9.74 33.73 -16.67
CA LEU A 35 10.67 33.83 -15.56
C LEU A 35 11.12 35.28 -15.37
N GLN A 36 11.15 35.75 -14.12
CA GLN A 36 12.10 36.76 -13.69
C GLN A 36 13.01 36.17 -12.59
N ARG A 37 14.32 36.19 -12.84
CA ARG A 37 15.39 36.12 -11.82
C ARG A 37 16.13 37.48 -11.81
N PRO A 38 17.17 37.69 -10.99
CA PRO A 38 16.99 38.30 -9.67
C PRO A 38 17.76 39.63 -9.55
N PHE A 39 17.32 40.51 -8.65
CA PHE A 39 18.14 41.68 -8.31
C PHE A 39 19.36 41.26 -7.46
N HIS A 40 20.56 41.60 -7.95
CA HIS A 40 21.78 41.57 -7.17
C HIS A 40 21.85 42.80 -6.23
N GLY A 41 22.13 42.56 -4.96
CA GLY A 41 22.49 43.60 -3.99
C GLY A 41 23.85 43.28 -3.37
N ALA A 42 24.92 43.93 -3.85
CA ALA A 42 26.26 43.81 -3.28
C ALA A 42 26.42 44.70 -2.04
N GLY A 43 27.04 44.21 -0.97
CA GLY A 43 27.01 44.86 0.35
C GLY A 43 28.24 44.63 1.25
N ARG A 44 29.44 44.85 0.70
CA ARG A 44 30.74 45.15 1.35
C ARG A 44 31.09 44.56 2.73
N SER A 45 32.25 43.90 2.73
CA SER A 45 33.11 43.62 3.88
C SER A 45 33.56 44.86 4.66
N PHE A 46 33.81 44.67 5.96
CA PHE A 46 34.83 45.42 6.71
C PHE A 46 35.64 44.45 7.59
N GLN A 47 36.95 44.68 7.66
CA GLN A 47 37.91 43.93 8.45
C GLN A 47 38.83 44.91 9.21
N ALA A 48 39.64 44.35 10.12
CA ALA A 48 40.63 45.03 10.97
C ALA A 48 40.03 45.78 12.19
N SER A 49 40.72 45.89 13.32
CA SER A 49 42.16 45.66 13.56
C SER A 49 42.47 45.07 14.96
N ARG A 50 43.74 44.70 15.16
CA ARG A 50 44.30 44.08 16.38
C ARG A 50 44.65 45.15 17.43
N SER A 51 44.70 44.78 18.71
CA SER A 51 45.90 44.99 19.55
C SER A 51 45.80 44.31 20.93
N THR A 52 46.95 43.81 21.40
CA THR A 52 47.24 43.40 22.79
C THR A 52 48.43 44.25 23.28
N PRO A 53 48.63 44.44 24.61
CA PRO A 53 49.36 43.48 25.46
C PRO A 53 48.58 43.22 26.79
N SER A 54 49.08 42.66 27.91
CA SER A 54 50.46 42.31 28.32
C SER A 54 50.53 41.17 29.37
N ARG A 55 51.77 40.89 29.80
CA ARG A 55 52.27 40.14 30.97
C ARG A 55 51.91 40.85 32.30
N SER A 56 51.97 40.30 33.52
CA SER A 56 52.20 38.95 34.11
C SER A 56 52.17 39.07 35.65
N PHE A 57 51.82 38.04 36.43
CA PHE A 57 52.55 37.56 37.65
C PHE A 57 51.77 36.48 38.42
N CYS A 58 52.47 35.64 39.17
CA CYS A 58 51.93 34.47 39.88
C CYS A 58 51.59 34.76 41.36
N ARG A 59 50.54 34.10 41.91
CA ARG A 59 50.58 33.23 43.13
C ARG A 59 49.17 32.80 43.59
N HIS A 60 49.03 31.53 43.94
CA HIS A 60 47.94 30.94 44.75
C HIS A 60 48.29 31.07 46.27
N PRO A 61 47.42 30.66 47.22
CA PRO A 61 45.95 30.40 47.16
C PRO A 61 45.16 31.11 48.30
N GLN A 62 43.82 31.08 48.25
CA GLN A 62 42.92 30.61 49.34
C GLN A 62 41.43 30.75 48.94
N ASN A 63 40.56 29.90 49.52
CA ASN A 63 39.15 29.78 49.16
C ASN A 63 38.27 30.93 49.70
N PRO A 64 37.35 31.50 48.90
CA PRO A 64 36.15 32.17 49.39
C PRO A 64 34.92 31.23 49.36
N PRO A 65 33.93 31.42 50.26
CA PRO A 65 32.76 30.54 50.34
C PRO A 65 31.65 30.88 49.34
N GLN A 66 30.86 29.83 49.09
CA GLN A 66 29.57 29.75 48.39
C GLN A 66 28.80 31.05 48.14
N LEU A 67 28.49 31.30 46.86
CA LEU A 67 27.27 31.97 46.43
C LEU A 67 26.49 31.04 45.49
N SER A 68 25.21 30.84 45.80
CA SER A 68 24.30 29.89 45.16
C SER A 68 24.06 30.24 43.69
N ARG A 69 24.68 29.49 42.77
CA ARG A 69 24.47 29.67 41.33
C ARG A 69 23.20 28.92 40.90
N CYS A 70 22.15 29.67 40.59
CA CYS A 70 20.92 29.13 40.00
C CYS A 70 21.25 28.41 38.69
N LEU A 71 21.13 27.08 38.70
CA LEU A 71 21.31 26.25 37.51
C LEU A 71 20.09 26.41 36.60
N GLN A 72 20.14 27.38 35.68
CA GLN A 72 19.29 27.40 34.50
C GLN A 72 19.57 26.13 33.68
N LYS A 73 18.76 25.09 33.89
CA LYS A 73 18.70 23.95 32.98
C LYS A 73 18.14 24.45 31.65
N THR A 74 19.04 24.71 30.70
CA THR A 74 18.69 24.92 29.30
C THR A 74 18.16 23.61 28.71
N TYR A 75 16.86 23.35 28.87
CA TYR A 75 16.16 22.27 28.18
C TYR A 75 16.01 22.63 26.69
N SER A 76 17.12 22.56 25.96
CA SER A 76 17.14 22.63 24.49
C SER A 76 17.37 21.24 23.90
N ALA A 77 16.56 20.27 24.34
CA ALA A 77 16.38 19.04 23.60
C ALA A 77 15.48 19.35 22.40
N ALA A 78 16.07 19.88 21.33
CA ALA A 78 15.43 19.86 20.03
C ALA A 78 15.26 18.38 19.65
N THR A 79 14.05 17.85 19.85
CA THR A 79 13.68 16.54 19.35
C THR A 79 13.93 16.53 17.86
N ALA A 80 14.92 15.77 17.42
CA ALA A 80 15.24 15.64 16.01
C ALA A 80 13.99 15.11 15.30
N VAL A 81 13.33 15.99 14.55
CA VAL A 81 12.12 15.64 13.78
C VAL A 81 12.55 14.55 12.81
N SER A 82 11.95 13.37 12.92
CA SER A 82 12.19 12.28 11.98
C SER A 82 11.90 12.80 10.56
N PRO A 83 12.74 12.50 9.56
CA PRO A 83 12.45 12.94 8.20
C PRO A 83 11.12 12.34 7.74
N GLU A 84 10.21 13.21 7.28
CA GLU A 84 8.89 12.80 6.79
C GLU A 84 8.95 12.43 5.29
N PRO A 85 8.24 11.37 4.86
CA PRO A 85 8.20 10.97 3.47
C PRO A 85 7.38 11.95 2.60
N THR A 86 7.73 12.03 1.32
CA THR A 86 6.78 12.47 0.28
C THR A 86 5.94 11.27 -0.13
N ILE A 87 4.61 11.37 0.00
CA ILE A 87 3.66 10.28 -0.26
C ILE A 87 2.80 10.66 -1.47
N HIS A 88 2.75 9.79 -2.48
CA HIS A 88 1.87 9.93 -3.64
C HIS A 88 0.83 8.79 -3.62
N PRO A 89 -0.44 9.07 -3.27
CA PRO A 89 -1.53 8.10 -3.36
C PRO A 89 -2.02 7.97 -4.81
N VAL A 90 -2.26 6.75 -5.27
CA VAL A 90 -2.80 6.44 -6.60
C VAL A 90 -3.98 5.48 -6.44
N PHE A 91 -5.20 5.96 -6.73
CA PHE A 91 -6.43 5.19 -6.58
C PHE A 91 -6.75 4.39 -7.85
N GLU A 92 -6.92 3.07 -7.71
CA GLU A 92 -7.42 2.19 -8.78
C GLU A 92 -8.94 2.03 -8.64
N GLN A 93 -9.68 2.36 -9.70
CA GLN A 93 -11.14 2.52 -9.64
C GLN A 93 -11.93 1.20 -9.72
N ASN A 94 -11.37 0.15 -10.34
CA ASN A 94 -12.08 -1.12 -10.56
C ASN A 94 -12.11 -2.05 -9.34
N THR A 95 -11.22 -1.79 -8.37
CA THR A 95 -11.00 -2.54 -7.13
C THR A 95 -11.19 -1.67 -5.89
N GLY A 96 -11.04 -0.35 -6.03
CA GLY A 96 -11.10 0.62 -4.93
C GLY A 96 -9.80 0.73 -4.13
N THR A 97 -8.71 0.15 -4.64
CA THR A 97 -7.41 0.06 -3.97
C THR A 97 -6.64 1.36 -4.05
N PHE A 98 -6.05 1.77 -2.93
CA PHE A 98 -5.02 2.80 -2.91
C PHE A 98 -3.63 2.17 -2.97
N GLN A 99 -2.91 2.48 -4.04
CA GLN A 99 -1.49 2.19 -4.19
C GLN A 99 -0.70 3.40 -3.68
N TYR A 100 0.45 3.18 -3.05
CA TYR A 100 1.27 4.27 -2.53
C TYR A 100 2.70 4.24 -3.04
N LEU A 101 3.19 5.40 -3.48
CA LEU A 101 4.61 5.64 -3.72
C LEU A 101 5.14 6.54 -2.59
N VAL A 102 5.99 5.97 -1.74
CA VAL A 102 6.47 6.58 -0.49
C VAL A 102 7.96 6.84 -0.60
N ALA A 103 8.37 8.10 -0.72
CA ALA A 103 9.73 8.48 -1.04
C ALA A 103 10.42 9.30 0.06
N ASP A 104 11.68 9.01 0.29
CA ASP A 104 12.61 9.88 1.00
C ASP A 104 12.87 11.14 0.15
N PRO A 105 12.48 12.35 0.62
CA PRO A 105 12.72 13.57 -0.13
C PRO A 105 14.23 13.88 -0.29
N ALA A 106 15.07 13.42 0.64
CA ALA A 106 16.51 13.69 0.66
C ALA A 106 17.29 12.76 -0.27
N THR A 107 17.11 11.43 -0.17
CA THR A 107 17.90 10.49 -1.00
C THR A 107 17.20 10.03 -2.29
N LYS A 108 15.93 10.40 -2.52
CA LYS A 108 15.08 9.89 -3.61
C LYS A 108 14.87 8.38 -3.64
N ASN A 109 15.24 7.67 -2.58
CA ASN A 109 14.88 6.27 -2.42
C ASN A 109 13.40 6.18 -2.05
N ALA A 110 12.66 5.24 -2.65
CA ALA A 110 11.23 5.09 -2.43
C ALA A 110 10.81 3.63 -2.30
N ALA A 111 9.65 3.42 -1.68
CA ALA A 111 8.94 2.15 -1.69
C ALA A 111 7.61 2.30 -2.43
N ILE A 112 7.17 1.22 -3.07
CA ILE A 112 5.80 1.06 -3.58
C ILE A 112 5.06 0.15 -2.59
N VAL A 113 3.82 0.50 -2.23
CA VAL A 113 2.96 -0.29 -1.32
C VAL A 113 1.68 -0.68 -2.06
N ASP A 114 1.28 -1.94 -1.93
CA ASP A 114 0.05 -2.57 -2.44
C ASP A 114 -0.24 -2.28 -3.93
N PRO A 115 0.70 -2.56 -4.87
CA PRO A 115 0.54 -2.21 -6.28
C PRO A 115 -0.43 -3.13 -7.04
N VAL A 116 -1.28 -2.58 -7.91
CA VAL A 116 -2.33 -3.32 -8.63
C VAL A 116 -1.91 -3.71 -10.05
N LEU A 117 -2.19 -4.96 -10.41
CA LEU A 117 -2.16 -5.50 -11.77
C LEU A 117 -3.60 -5.59 -12.30
N ASP A 118 -3.84 -5.04 -13.48
CA ASP A 118 -5.20 -5.01 -14.04
C ASP A 118 -5.66 -6.43 -14.40
N TYR A 119 -6.89 -6.79 -14.00
CA TYR A 119 -7.52 -8.04 -14.40
C TYR A 119 -9.00 -7.85 -14.70
N ASP A 120 -9.39 -8.11 -15.95
CA ASP A 120 -10.79 -8.19 -16.34
C ASP A 120 -11.32 -9.62 -16.20
N LYS A 121 -12.27 -9.81 -15.30
CA LYS A 121 -12.86 -11.12 -15.00
C LYS A 121 -13.75 -11.67 -16.12
N CYS A 122 -14.26 -10.83 -17.02
CA CYS A 122 -15.18 -11.26 -18.08
C CYS A 122 -14.44 -11.84 -19.29
N SER A 123 -13.31 -11.23 -19.68
CA SER A 123 -12.43 -11.67 -20.76
C SER A 123 -11.23 -12.50 -20.27
N HIS A 124 -10.99 -12.53 -18.96
CA HIS A 124 -9.80 -13.09 -18.31
C HIS A 124 -8.48 -12.41 -18.74
N THR A 125 -8.55 -11.17 -19.21
CA THR A 125 -7.39 -10.40 -19.71
C THR A 125 -6.62 -9.76 -18.57
N ILE A 126 -5.29 -9.78 -18.66
CA ILE A 126 -4.39 -9.00 -17.80
C ILE A 126 -3.82 -7.83 -18.60
N THR A 127 -3.86 -6.62 -18.03
CA THR A 127 -3.12 -5.45 -18.55
C THR A 127 -2.21 -4.86 -17.48
N THR A 128 -1.32 -3.97 -17.91
CA THR A 128 -0.30 -3.34 -17.05
C THR A 128 -0.50 -1.84 -16.90
N THR A 129 -1.62 -1.28 -17.39
CA THR A 129 -1.89 0.16 -17.47
C THR A 129 -1.74 0.84 -16.12
N THR A 130 -2.28 0.26 -15.05
CA THR A 130 -2.16 0.80 -13.69
C THR A 130 -0.72 0.77 -13.19
N ALA A 131 -0.03 -0.37 -13.34
CA ALA A 131 1.36 -0.54 -12.92
C ALA A 131 2.35 0.33 -13.74
N ASP A 132 2.09 0.52 -15.04
CA ASP A 132 2.86 1.40 -15.92
C ASP A 132 2.63 2.88 -15.58
N GLY A 133 1.47 3.23 -15.01
CA GLY A 133 1.21 4.51 -14.35
C GLY A 133 2.17 4.76 -13.17
N LEU A 134 2.32 3.78 -12.26
CA LEU A 134 3.30 3.86 -11.17
C LEU A 134 4.74 4.00 -11.71
N LEU A 135 5.14 3.19 -12.70
CA LEU A 135 6.48 3.31 -13.32
C LEU A 135 6.71 4.68 -13.96
N SER A 136 5.67 5.30 -14.52
CA SER A 136 5.73 6.64 -15.10
C SER A 136 5.91 7.71 -14.02
N LEU A 137 5.17 7.61 -12.91
CA LEU A 137 5.32 8.49 -11.75
C LEU A 137 6.72 8.38 -11.12
N VAL A 138 7.26 7.17 -10.98
CA VAL A 138 8.62 6.92 -10.49
C VAL A 138 9.67 7.64 -11.35
N ARG A 139 9.55 7.53 -12.69
CA ARG A 139 10.44 8.25 -13.63
C ARG A 139 10.26 9.76 -13.54
N GLU A 140 9.02 10.26 -13.49
CA GLU A 140 8.72 11.69 -13.41
C GLU A 140 9.31 12.35 -12.17
N LYS A 141 9.22 11.70 -11.00
CA LYS A 141 9.77 12.21 -9.74
C LYS A 141 11.25 11.91 -9.53
N GLY A 142 11.87 11.12 -10.42
CA GLY A 142 13.28 10.73 -10.34
C GLY A 142 13.60 9.87 -9.11
N TYR A 143 12.70 8.93 -8.75
CA TYR A 143 12.91 8.05 -7.60
C TYR A 143 13.62 6.75 -7.96
N ASN A 144 14.39 6.22 -7.01
CA ASN A 144 14.97 4.88 -7.05
C ASN A 144 14.14 3.98 -6.13
N ILE A 145 13.49 2.94 -6.67
CA ILE A 145 12.69 2.03 -5.85
C ILE A 145 13.62 1.06 -5.13
N VAL A 146 13.59 1.08 -3.80
CA VAL A 146 14.40 0.20 -2.95
C VAL A 146 13.61 -0.95 -2.35
N ARG A 147 12.28 -0.90 -2.33
CA ARG A 147 11.38 -1.97 -1.86
C ARG A 147 10.05 -1.91 -2.60
N ILE A 148 9.41 -3.07 -2.76
CA ILE A 148 7.98 -3.17 -3.05
C ILE A 148 7.36 -3.93 -1.87
N LEU A 149 6.25 -3.45 -1.33
CA LEU A 149 5.70 -3.87 -0.05
C LEU A 149 4.24 -4.29 -0.23
N GLU A 150 3.88 -5.45 0.28
CA GLU A 150 2.51 -5.89 0.44
C GLU A 150 2.11 -5.79 1.91
N THR A 151 0.96 -5.19 2.21
CA THR A 151 0.37 -5.22 3.55
C THR A 151 -0.16 -6.62 3.89
N HIS A 152 -0.72 -7.34 2.91
CA HIS A 152 -1.22 -8.70 3.06
C HIS A 152 -1.42 -9.37 1.69
N ALA A 153 -1.76 -10.66 1.68
CA ALA A 153 -2.25 -11.35 0.48
C ALA A 153 -3.67 -10.88 0.11
N HIS A 154 -3.77 -9.85 -0.72
CA HIS A 154 -5.03 -9.23 -1.15
C HIS A 154 -6.00 -10.25 -1.80
N ALA A 155 -7.31 -10.00 -1.64
CA ALA A 155 -8.38 -10.89 -2.06
C ALA A 155 -9.32 -10.27 -3.11
N ASP A 156 -9.04 -9.05 -3.54
CA ASP A 156 -9.91 -8.16 -4.30
C ASP A 156 -9.24 -7.68 -5.61
N HIS A 157 -7.89 -7.66 -5.64
CA HIS A 157 -7.06 -7.32 -6.79
C HIS A 157 -5.83 -8.25 -6.92
N LEU A 158 -5.25 -8.35 -8.13
CA LEU A 158 -3.98 -9.04 -8.36
C LEU A 158 -2.83 -8.08 -8.08
N THR A 159 -1.78 -8.49 -7.35
CA THR A 159 -0.61 -7.62 -7.16
C THR A 159 0.25 -7.51 -8.42
N ALA A 160 0.71 -6.30 -8.74
CA ALA A 160 1.72 -6.01 -9.76
C ALA A 160 3.16 -6.13 -9.25
N SER A 161 3.40 -6.54 -8.00
CA SER A 161 4.75 -6.61 -7.39
C SER A 161 5.79 -7.32 -8.27
N PHE A 162 5.49 -8.51 -8.79
CA PHE A 162 6.41 -9.22 -9.70
C PHE A 162 6.66 -8.46 -11.02
N TYR A 163 5.61 -7.88 -11.62
CA TYR A 163 5.73 -7.09 -12.85
C TYR A 163 6.62 -5.86 -12.64
N LEU A 164 6.31 -5.06 -11.61
CA LEU A 164 7.04 -3.87 -11.24
C LEU A 164 8.50 -4.20 -10.93
N GLN A 165 8.77 -5.24 -10.12
CA GLN A 165 10.14 -5.68 -9.85
C GLN A 165 10.90 -6.00 -11.14
N ARG A 166 10.29 -6.74 -12.08
CA ARG A 166 10.96 -7.08 -13.36
C ARG A 166 11.19 -5.87 -14.26
N GLN A 167 10.32 -4.87 -14.25
CA GLN A 167 10.52 -3.65 -15.04
C GLN A 167 11.53 -2.71 -14.38
N LEU A 168 11.47 -2.53 -13.07
CA LEU A 168 12.43 -1.74 -12.30
C LEU A 168 13.84 -2.33 -12.41
N THR A 169 14.01 -3.65 -12.30
CA THR A 169 15.33 -4.31 -12.48
C THR A 169 15.97 -4.04 -13.86
N LYS A 170 15.20 -3.65 -14.88
CA LYS A 170 15.72 -3.23 -16.19
C LYS A 170 15.98 -1.72 -16.30
N GLN A 171 15.37 -0.91 -15.42
CA GLN A 171 15.36 0.56 -15.48
C GLN A 171 16.28 1.20 -14.43
N GLN A 172 16.61 0.49 -13.34
CA GLN A 172 17.50 0.93 -12.27
C GLN A 172 18.58 -0.13 -11.98
N ASN A 173 19.70 0.30 -11.39
CA ASN A 173 20.89 -0.53 -11.11
C ASN A 173 20.69 -1.58 -9.98
N SER A 174 19.46 -1.79 -9.50
CA SER A 174 19.16 -2.72 -8.42
C SER A 174 17.79 -3.37 -8.62
N ARG A 175 17.66 -4.63 -8.17
CA ARG A 175 16.38 -5.33 -8.07
C ARG A 175 15.74 -5.00 -6.72
N PRO A 176 14.61 -4.27 -6.65
CA PRO A 176 13.96 -4.00 -5.37
C PRO A 176 13.32 -5.28 -4.82
N PRO A 177 13.62 -5.71 -3.59
CA PRO A 177 12.93 -6.86 -2.98
C PRO A 177 11.42 -6.62 -2.84
N VAL A 178 10.62 -7.65 -3.13
CA VAL A 178 9.20 -7.70 -2.75
C VAL A 178 9.10 -8.24 -1.32
N GLY A 179 8.46 -7.50 -0.42
CA GLY A 179 8.34 -7.83 0.99
C GLY A 179 6.90 -7.95 1.49
N ILE A 180 6.68 -8.88 2.43
CA ILE A 180 5.38 -9.19 3.06
C ILE A 180 5.61 -9.74 4.48
N GLY A 181 4.57 -9.86 5.31
CA GLY A 181 4.68 -10.45 6.65
C GLY A 181 5.01 -11.95 6.63
N LYS A 182 5.88 -12.42 7.55
CA LYS A 182 6.32 -13.82 7.64
C LYS A 182 5.21 -14.88 7.68
N ARG A 183 4.01 -14.52 8.16
CA ARG A 183 2.84 -15.41 8.24
C ARG A 183 2.17 -15.67 6.89
N ILE A 184 2.64 -15.04 5.80
CA ILE A 184 2.24 -15.38 4.42
C ILE A 184 2.31 -16.89 4.14
N GLY A 185 3.26 -17.61 4.74
CA GLY A 185 3.36 -19.07 4.64
C GLY A 185 2.07 -19.82 5.04
N GLN A 186 1.33 -19.33 6.05
CA GLN A 186 0.07 -19.94 6.48
C GLN A 186 -1.02 -19.77 5.41
N VAL A 187 -1.07 -18.57 4.81
CA VAL A 187 -2.01 -18.21 3.74
C VAL A 187 -1.66 -18.96 2.45
N GLN A 188 -0.37 -19.07 2.15
CA GLN A 188 0.19 -19.83 1.04
C GLN A 188 -0.13 -21.32 1.12
N SER A 189 0.12 -21.99 2.25
CA SER A 189 -0.24 -23.41 2.41
C SER A 189 -1.74 -23.65 2.25
N LEU A 190 -2.57 -22.80 2.87
CA LEU A 190 -4.03 -22.92 2.80
C LEU A 190 -4.56 -22.77 1.37
N PHE A 191 -4.20 -21.69 0.68
CA PHE A 191 -4.69 -21.43 -0.67
C PHE A 191 -3.98 -22.28 -1.72
N GLY A 192 -2.75 -22.70 -1.45
CA GLY A 192 -2.03 -23.72 -2.21
C GLY A 192 -2.81 -25.03 -2.24
N GLN A 193 -3.23 -25.54 -1.07
CA GLN A 193 -4.12 -26.69 -0.99
C GLN A 193 -5.47 -26.43 -1.68
N ARG A 194 -6.12 -25.29 -1.40
CA ARG A 194 -7.46 -24.95 -1.91
C ARG A 194 -7.54 -24.94 -3.44
N TYR A 195 -6.51 -24.42 -4.11
CA TYR A 195 -6.46 -24.28 -5.56
C TYR A 195 -5.59 -25.35 -6.23
N GLY A 196 -4.99 -26.29 -5.47
CA GLY A 196 -4.05 -27.27 -6.01
C GLY A 196 -2.89 -26.59 -6.75
N ILE A 197 -2.19 -25.71 -6.05
CA ILE A 197 -0.95 -25.07 -6.47
C ILE A 197 0.20 -25.84 -5.85
N ASN A 198 1.23 -26.16 -6.62
CA ASN A 198 2.41 -26.85 -6.09
C ASN A 198 3.21 -25.91 -5.17
N ALA A 199 3.86 -26.48 -4.16
CA ALA A 199 4.64 -25.71 -3.18
C ALA A 199 5.73 -24.86 -3.87
N GLU A 200 6.42 -25.40 -4.87
CA GLU A 200 7.48 -24.69 -5.62
C GLU A 200 7.00 -23.41 -6.34
N GLU A 201 5.69 -23.24 -6.56
CA GLU A 201 5.14 -22.02 -7.18
C GLU A 201 4.93 -20.86 -6.19
N TYR A 202 4.87 -21.13 -4.87
CA TYR A 202 4.61 -20.11 -3.84
C TYR A 202 5.67 -20.06 -2.73
N GLU A 203 6.41 -21.14 -2.46
CA GLU A 203 7.50 -21.10 -1.48
C GLU A 203 8.65 -20.22 -1.97
N CYS A 204 9.24 -19.43 -1.05
CA CYS A 204 10.38 -18.55 -1.31
C CYS A 204 10.21 -17.56 -2.48
N VAL A 205 8.97 -17.20 -2.86
CA VAL A 205 8.68 -16.25 -3.95
C VAL A 205 8.84 -14.77 -3.56
N PHE A 206 8.69 -14.47 -2.27
CA PHE A 206 8.92 -13.15 -1.68
C PHE A 206 10.38 -13.01 -1.26
N ASP A 207 11.00 -11.86 -1.53
CA ASP A 207 12.41 -11.61 -1.22
C ASP A 207 12.65 -11.24 0.25
N LYS A 208 11.62 -10.70 0.92
CA LYS A 208 11.68 -10.29 2.32
C LYS A 208 10.43 -10.73 3.07
N LEU A 209 10.59 -11.68 3.97
CA LEU A 209 9.62 -11.94 5.03
C LEU A 209 9.96 -11.02 6.22
N PHE A 210 9.02 -10.15 6.60
CA PHE A 210 9.16 -9.28 7.76
C PHE A 210 8.76 -10.00 9.05
N GLU A 211 9.59 -9.82 10.08
CA GLU A 211 9.27 -10.14 11.47
C GLU A 211 8.29 -9.11 12.06
N ASP A 212 7.69 -9.45 13.19
CA ASP A 212 6.71 -8.60 13.87
C ASP A 212 7.40 -7.35 14.44
N ASP A 213 6.88 -6.17 14.08
CA ASP A 213 7.43 -4.88 14.50
C ASP A 213 8.91 -4.68 14.05
N GLU A 214 9.35 -5.35 12.99
CA GLU A 214 10.70 -5.24 12.41
C GLU A 214 10.99 -3.83 11.88
N GLU A 215 12.13 -3.26 12.27
CA GLU A 215 12.59 -1.97 11.77
C GLU A 215 13.42 -2.09 10.49
N PHE A 216 13.18 -1.18 9.56
CA PHE A 216 13.90 -1.09 8.29
C PHE A 216 14.01 0.36 7.81
N THR A 217 14.65 0.57 6.66
CA THR A 217 14.84 1.91 6.08
C THR A 217 14.41 2.01 4.63
N ILE A 218 14.06 3.24 4.24
CA ILE A 218 13.86 3.69 2.86
C ILE A 218 14.71 4.96 2.72
N GLY A 219 15.94 4.83 2.22
CA GLY A 219 16.92 5.92 2.31
C GLY A 219 17.25 6.25 3.76
N ALA A 220 17.09 7.52 4.14
CA ALA A 220 17.22 8.01 5.51
C ALA A 220 15.93 7.88 6.34
N LEU A 221 14.79 7.53 5.74
CA LEU A 221 13.54 7.30 6.46
C LEU A 221 13.64 6.04 7.32
N LYS A 222 13.25 6.16 8.60
CA LYS A 222 12.98 5.01 9.47
C LYS A 222 11.59 4.46 9.18
N ALA A 223 11.49 3.14 9.10
CA ALA A 223 10.24 2.43 8.89
C ALA A 223 10.11 1.21 9.82
N LYS A 224 8.88 0.77 10.06
CA LYS A 224 8.57 -0.43 10.87
C LYS A 224 7.41 -1.23 10.27
N ALA A 225 7.57 -2.54 10.18
CA ALA A 225 6.54 -3.50 9.77
C ALA A 225 5.69 -3.90 10.99
N LEU A 226 4.64 -3.13 11.28
CA LEU A 226 3.72 -3.41 12.38
C LEU A 226 2.87 -4.65 12.05
N HIS A 227 2.91 -5.70 12.88
CA HIS A 227 1.93 -6.79 12.76
C HIS A 227 0.54 -6.28 13.20
N LEU A 228 -0.44 -6.35 12.30
CA LEU A 228 -1.82 -5.84 12.47
C LEU A 228 -2.88 -6.91 12.08
N PRO A 229 -2.81 -8.13 12.64
CA PRO A 229 -3.68 -9.24 12.24
C PRO A 229 -5.16 -8.93 12.49
N GLY A 230 -6.02 -9.60 11.71
CA GLY A 230 -7.46 -9.66 11.99
C GLY A 230 -8.33 -9.65 10.74
N HIS A 231 -7.89 -8.98 9.68
CA HIS A 231 -8.43 -9.18 8.35
C HIS A 231 -7.95 -10.51 7.77
N THR A 232 -6.62 -10.68 7.75
CA THR A 232 -5.90 -11.93 7.49
C THR A 232 -4.83 -12.14 8.57
N PRO A 233 -4.24 -13.34 8.73
CA PRO A 233 -3.20 -13.59 9.74
C PRO A 233 -1.82 -13.00 9.37
N ASP A 234 -1.55 -12.81 8.08
CA ASP A 234 -0.30 -12.26 7.52
C ASP A 234 -0.23 -10.73 7.52
N HIS A 235 -1.34 -10.06 7.85
CA HIS A 235 -1.52 -8.62 7.71
C HIS A 235 -0.50 -7.78 8.50
N LEU A 236 0.12 -6.84 7.78
CA LEU A 236 1.02 -5.81 8.26
C LEU A 236 0.46 -4.41 7.99
N GLY A 237 0.81 -3.47 8.85
CA GLY A 237 0.89 -2.06 8.48
C GLY A 237 2.34 -1.58 8.46
N TYR A 238 2.65 -0.59 7.63
CA TYR A 238 3.98 0.02 7.58
C TYR A 238 3.97 1.41 8.22
N LYS A 239 4.66 1.59 9.36
CA LYS A 239 4.98 2.93 9.87
C LYS A 239 6.16 3.49 9.07
N ILE A 240 6.03 4.65 8.45
CA ILE A 240 7.10 5.34 7.70
C ILE A 240 7.04 6.83 8.06
N GLY A 241 8.05 7.34 8.78
CA GLY A 241 7.90 8.61 9.50
C GLY A 241 6.74 8.51 10.50
N GLU A 242 5.92 9.56 10.60
CA GLU A 242 4.68 9.62 11.42
C GLU A 242 3.42 9.21 10.63
N ASN A 243 3.57 8.35 9.62
CA ASN A 243 2.48 7.84 8.78
C ASN A 243 2.36 6.31 8.93
N ILE A 244 1.13 5.79 8.97
CA ILE A 244 0.83 4.35 9.02
C ILE A 244 0.10 3.95 7.73
N PHE A 245 0.71 3.14 6.89
CA PHE A 245 0.02 2.47 5.77
C PHE A 245 -0.60 1.18 6.32
N CYS A 246 -1.90 1.17 6.58
CA CYS A 246 -2.56 0.12 7.37
C CYS A 246 -3.25 -0.98 6.54
N GLY A 247 -3.17 -0.95 5.21
CA GLY A 247 -3.88 -1.88 4.34
C GLY A 247 -5.35 -2.04 4.74
N ASP A 248 -5.85 -3.28 4.70
CA ASP A 248 -7.20 -3.63 5.17
C ASP A 248 -7.28 -3.83 6.69
N SER A 249 -7.08 -2.75 7.44
CA SER A 249 -7.33 -2.71 8.88
C SER A 249 -8.45 -1.73 9.23
N ILE A 250 -8.16 -0.43 9.10
CA ILE A 250 -9.11 0.67 9.31
C ILE A 250 -9.35 1.36 7.96
N PHE A 251 -10.62 1.56 7.62
CA PHE A 251 -11.04 2.33 6.44
C PHE A 251 -11.46 3.75 6.84
N HIS A 252 -11.78 4.60 5.86
CA HIS A 252 -12.33 5.94 6.11
C HIS A 252 -13.51 5.90 7.11
N THR A 253 -13.68 6.98 7.88
CA THR A 253 -14.49 6.99 9.11
C THR A 253 -15.96 6.60 8.94
N ASP A 254 -16.55 6.82 7.77
CA ASP A 254 -17.92 6.45 7.39
C ASP A 254 -18.08 4.96 7.02
N ILE A 255 -17.01 4.30 6.58
CA ILE A 255 -16.95 2.86 6.25
C ILE A 255 -16.57 2.04 7.49
N GLY A 256 -15.63 2.54 8.30
CA GLY A 256 -15.22 1.94 9.57
C GLY A 256 -14.02 0.99 9.46
N THR A 257 -14.24 -0.30 9.17
CA THR A 257 -13.21 -1.36 9.21
C THR A 257 -13.39 -2.47 8.19
N ALA A 258 -12.28 -3.16 7.91
CA ALA A 258 -12.23 -4.38 7.10
C ALA A 258 -13.07 -5.53 7.67
N ARG A 259 -13.35 -6.53 6.81
CA ARG A 259 -14.03 -7.80 7.14
C ARG A 259 -13.09 -8.77 7.85
N CYS A 260 -13.62 -9.73 8.62
CA CYS A 260 -12.82 -10.71 9.38
C CYS A 260 -13.19 -12.18 9.09
N ASP A 261 -13.96 -12.45 8.04
CA ASP A 261 -14.47 -13.78 7.67
C ASP A 261 -13.60 -14.54 6.65
N PHE A 262 -12.47 -13.97 6.24
CA PHE A 262 -11.45 -14.75 5.55
C PHE A 262 -10.87 -15.83 6.48
N PRO A 263 -10.36 -16.95 5.93
CA PRO A 263 -9.71 -17.98 6.74
C PRO A 263 -8.56 -17.41 7.58
N GLY A 264 -8.61 -17.64 8.89
CA GLY A 264 -7.65 -17.06 9.85
C GLY A 264 -7.92 -15.61 10.25
N GLY A 265 -8.96 -14.97 9.70
CA GLY A 265 -9.46 -13.67 10.15
C GLY A 265 -10.07 -13.74 11.55
N SER A 266 -10.02 -12.62 12.27
CA SER A 266 -10.50 -12.52 13.65
C SER A 266 -10.87 -11.08 14.00
N ALA A 267 -12.13 -10.86 14.36
CA ALA A 267 -12.61 -9.56 14.81
C ALA A 267 -11.95 -9.10 16.13
N HIS A 268 -11.59 -10.02 17.02
CA HIS A 268 -10.83 -9.71 18.25
C HIS A 268 -9.43 -9.22 17.90
N ALA A 269 -8.75 -9.89 16.97
CA ALA A 269 -7.42 -9.45 16.52
C ALA A 269 -7.51 -8.09 15.80
N LEU A 270 -8.52 -7.89 14.93
CA LEU A 270 -8.69 -6.62 14.22
C LEU A 270 -8.97 -5.46 15.20
N TYR A 271 -9.77 -5.67 16.25
CA TYR A 271 -9.99 -4.68 17.29
C TYR A 271 -8.69 -4.29 18.00
N ASN A 272 -7.89 -5.28 18.39
CA ASN A 272 -6.62 -5.06 19.09
C ASN A 272 -5.57 -4.39 18.19
N SER A 273 -5.49 -4.78 16.92
CA SER A 273 -4.66 -4.12 15.88
C SER A 273 -5.10 -2.67 15.65
N ALA A 274 -6.40 -2.42 15.59
CA ALA A 274 -6.96 -1.08 15.48
C ALA A 274 -6.66 -0.23 16.73
N ARG A 275 -6.80 -0.78 17.94
CA ARG A 275 -6.47 -0.07 19.19
C ARG A 275 -4.96 0.19 19.31
N LYS A 276 -4.08 -0.70 18.81
CA LYS A 276 -2.63 -0.46 18.67
C LYS A 276 -2.37 0.82 17.87
N ILE A 277 -2.94 0.96 16.67
CA ILE A 277 -2.70 2.17 15.84
C ILE A 277 -3.47 3.42 16.29
N LEU A 278 -4.66 3.27 16.90
CA LEU A 278 -5.43 4.40 17.46
C LEU A 278 -4.91 4.89 18.83
N SER A 279 -3.90 4.22 19.42
CA SER A 279 -3.19 4.72 20.61
C SER A 279 -2.05 5.70 20.28
N LEU A 280 -1.76 5.91 19.00
CA LEU A 280 -0.76 6.87 18.52
C LEU A 280 -1.26 8.32 18.67
N PRO A 281 -0.37 9.34 18.58
CA PRO A 281 -0.78 10.74 18.66
C PRO A 281 -1.82 11.12 17.60
N ASP A 282 -2.77 11.98 17.96
CA ASP A 282 -3.94 12.30 17.12
C ASP A 282 -3.61 12.82 15.71
N HIS A 283 -2.42 13.41 15.51
CA HIS A 283 -1.97 13.94 14.21
C HIS A 283 -1.42 12.87 13.24
N VAL A 284 -1.15 11.65 13.72
CA VAL A 284 -0.65 10.54 12.90
C VAL A 284 -1.67 10.21 11.82
N LYS A 285 -1.20 10.05 10.58
CA LYS A 285 -2.05 9.74 9.42
C LYS A 285 -2.11 8.23 9.21
N ILE A 286 -3.33 7.69 9.16
CA ILE A 286 -3.61 6.31 8.80
C ILE A 286 -4.04 6.30 7.33
N TRP A 287 -3.17 5.76 6.48
CA TRP A 287 -3.34 5.59 5.04
C TRP A 287 -3.90 4.20 4.76
N THR A 288 -5.03 4.14 4.07
CA THR A 288 -5.91 2.96 3.99
C THR A 288 -5.65 2.10 2.75
N GLY A 289 -5.80 0.77 2.83
CA GLY A 289 -5.67 -0.09 1.64
C GLY A 289 -6.75 0.18 0.58
N HIS A 290 -7.97 0.48 1.04
CA HIS A 290 -9.14 0.68 0.17
C HIS A 290 -10.02 1.84 0.63
N ASP A 291 -10.79 2.38 -0.30
CA ASP A 291 -11.89 3.29 0.01
C ASP A 291 -13.09 3.09 -0.92
N TYR A 292 -14.28 3.11 -0.31
CA TYR A 292 -15.56 2.82 -0.94
C TYR A 292 -16.61 3.87 -0.52
N PRO A 293 -16.53 5.10 -1.05
CA PRO A 293 -17.44 6.19 -0.70
C PRO A 293 -18.92 5.75 -0.72
N PRO A 294 -19.62 5.76 0.43
CA PRO A 294 -21.04 5.39 0.48
C PRO A 294 -21.85 6.26 -0.50
N GLY A 295 -22.67 5.62 -1.34
CA GLY A 295 -23.48 6.31 -2.35
C GLY A 295 -22.71 7.06 -3.44
N GLY A 296 -21.37 7.02 -3.46
CA GLY A 296 -20.54 7.90 -4.30
C GLY A 296 -20.53 9.37 -3.84
N GLU A 297 -20.93 9.65 -2.59
CA GLU A 297 -21.16 11.01 -2.08
C GLU A 297 -19.89 11.86 -1.95
N ARG A 298 -18.71 11.23 -1.92
CA ARG A 298 -17.41 11.89 -1.82
C ARG A 298 -16.39 11.24 -2.75
N GLN A 299 -15.33 11.97 -3.06
CA GLN A 299 -14.15 11.39 -3.71
C GLN A 299 -13.44 10.40 -2.77
N PRO A 300 -12.66 9.44 -3.30
CA PRO A 300 -11.81 8.58 -2.50
C PRO A 300 -10.80 9.38 -1.67
N VAL A 301 -10.66 9.03 -0.39
CA VAL A 301 -9.82 9.70 0.59
C VAL A 301 -8.70 8.75 1.04
N PRO A 302 -7.42 9.03 0.73
CA PRO A 302 -6.32 8.09 0.97
C PRO A 302 -5.90 7.95 2.42
N TYR A 303 -6.24 8.89 3.30
CA TYR A 303 -5.91 8.82 4.72
C TYR A 303 -6.89 9.59 5.59
N VAL A 304 -6.95 9.20 6.87
CA VAL A 304 -7.61 9.96 7.94
C VAL A 304 -6.68 9.99 9.16
N THR A 305 -6.79 11.01 10.01
CA THR A 305 -5.95 11.11 11.21
C THR A 305 -6.45 10.20 12.34
N VAL A 306 -5.55 9.82 13.27
CA VAL A 306 -5.91 9.07 14.47
C VAL A 306 -7.00 9.79 15.28
N GLY A 307 -6.87 11.11 15.48
CA GLY A 307 -7.86 11.90 16.22
C GLY A 307 -9.25 11.89 15.55
N GLU A 308 -9.30 11.96 14.23
CA GLU A 308 -10.56 11.86 13.48
C GLU A 308 -11.17 10.45 13.55
N HIS A 309 -10.36 9.39 13.53
CA HIS A 309 -10.87 8.04 13.74
C HIS A 309 -11.43 7.85 15.15
N ARG A 310 -10.71 8.30 16.18
CA ARG A 310 -11.16 8.27 17.58
C ARG A 310 -12.47 9.04 17.79
N LEU A 311 -12.67 10.16 17.09
CA LEU A 311 -13.90 10.95 17.17
C LEU A 311 -15.05 10.37 16.32
N LYS A 312 -14.78 9.91 15.10
CA LYS A 312 -15.81 9.70 14.05
C LYS A 312 -15.89 8.29 13.47
N ASN A 313 -14.92 7.39 13.68
CA ASN A 313 -14.96 6.07 13.05
C ASN A 313 -16.20 5.29 13.49
N LYS A 314 -17.05 4.95 12.51
CA LYS A 314 -18.34 4.27 12.68
C LYS A 314 -18.27 2.98 13.49
N HIS A 315 -17.12 2.28 13.48
CA HIS A 315 -16.91 1.02 14.18
C HIS A 315 -15.95 1.14 15.38
N LEU A 316 -15.05 2.14 15.40
CA LEU A 316 -13.90 2.18 16.31
C LEU A 316 -13.72 3.45 17.13
N ARG A 317 -14.63 4.43 17.03
CA ARG A 317 -14.57 5.66 17.85
C ARG A 317 -14.41 5.34 19.35
N ASP A 318 -13.90 6.30 20.10
CA ASP A 318 -13.71 6.20 21.54
C ASP A 318 -15.06 5.90 22.21
N GLY A 319 -15.03 5.01 23.22
CA GLY A 319 -16.21 4.46 23.87
C GLY A 319 -16.75 3.14 23.29
N VAL A 320 -16.32 2.70 22.09
CA VAL A 320 -16.67 1.35 21.59
C VAL A 320 -15.78 0.28 22.24
N ILE A 321 -16.40 -0.62 23.02
CA ILE A 321 -15.73 -1.77 23.65
C ILE A 321 -15.54 -2.95 22.67
N GLU A 322 -14.68 -3.91 23.02
CA GLU A 322 -14.32 -5.03 22.13
C GLU A 322 -15.53 -5.90 21.79
N GLU A 323 -16.38 -6.20 22.77
CA GLU A 323 -17.55 -7.06 22.63
C GLU A 323 -18.55 -6.48 21.62
N ASP A 324 -18.76 -5.17 21.67
CA ASP A 324 -19.63 -4.44 20.73
C ASP A 324 -19.07 -4.45 19.31
N PHE A 325 -17.76 -4.18 19.18
CA PHE A 325 -17.08 -4.26 17.88
C PHE A 325 -17.17 -5.66 17.29
N VAL A 326 -16.85 -6.70 18.07
CA VAL A 326 -16.84 -8.10 17.63
C VAL A 326 -18.24 -8.57 17.23
N ARG A 327 -19.27 -8.21 18.02
CA ARG A 327 -20.67 -8.48 17.70
C ARG A 327 -21.08 -7.82 16.38
N MET A 328 -20.83 -6.52 16.24
CA MET A 328 -21.13 -5.76 15.03
C MET A 328 -20.39 -6.34 13.80
N ARG A 329 -19.09 -6.63 13.93
CA ARG A 329 -18.25 -7.15 12.85
C ARG A 329 -18.74 -8.52 12.36
N ARG A 330 -19.02 -9.45 13.28
CA ARG A 330 -19.56 -10.79 12.97
C ARG A 330 -20.97 -10.76 12.39
N GLU A 331 -21.81 -9.78 12.76
CA GLU A 331 -23.12 -9.57 12.13
C GLU A 331 -22.96 -9.04 10.71
N ARG A 332 -22.10 -8.04 10.52
CA ARG A 332 -21.82 -7.44 9.20
C ARG A 332 -21.22 -8.46 8.23
N ASP A 333 -20.23 -9.24 8.68
CA ASP A 333 -19.51 -10.20 7.83
C ASP A 333 -20.43 -11.31 7.29
N ARG A 334 -21.41 -11.78 8.08
CA ARG A 334 -22.43 -12.75 7.63
C ARG A 334 -23.26 -12.28 6.44
N HIS A 335 -23.32 -10.98 6.20
CA HIS A 335 -24.09 -10.36 5.12
C HIS A 335 -23.22 -9.91 3.94
N LEU A 336 -21.89 -10.07 3.99
CA LEU A 336 -21.00 -9.68 2.91
C LEU A 336 -20.88 -10.78 1.85
N ALA A 337 -21.06 -10.40 0.58
CA ALA A 337 -20.67 -11.23 -0.54
C ALA A 337 -19.15 -11.49 -0.55
N ALA A 338 -18.71 -12.54 -1.25
CA ALA A 338 -17.30 -12.73 -1.55
C ALA A 338 -16.77 -11.58 -2.45
N PRO A 339 -15.50 -11.15 -2.33
CA PRO A 339 -14.91 -10.18 -3.26
C PRO A 339 -15.00 -10.63 -4.72
N ARG A 340 -15.11 -9.65 -5.64
CA ARG A 340 -15.28 -9.90 -7.08
C ARG A 340 -14.18 -10.78 -7.67
N LEU A 341 -12.93 -10.60 -7.24
CA LEU A 341 -11.75 -11.30 -7.75
C LEU A 341 -11.15 -12.32 -6.75
N LEU A 342 -11.93 -12.79 -5.76
CA LEU A 342 -11.44 -13.63 -4.65
C LEU A 342 -10.56 -14.82 -5.08
N HIS A 343 -10.95 -15.53 -6.13
CA HIS A 343 -10.24 -16.74 -6.54
C HIS A 343 -9.02 -16.41 -7.39
N GLU A 344 -9.13 -15.38 -8.21
CA GLU A 344 -8.13 -14.94 -9.16
C GLU A 344 -6.97 -14.24 -8.45
N SER A 345 -7.28 -13.29 -7.56
CA SER A 345 -6.33 -12.56 -6.71
C SER A 345 -5.51 -13.52 -5.84
N LEU A 346 -6.17 -14.36 -5.04
CA LEU A 346 -5.47 -15.24 -4.09
C LEU A 346 -4.54 -16.25 -4.78
N GLN A 347 -4.84 -16.70 -6.00
CA GLN A 347 -3.95 -17.58 -6.75
C GLN A 347 -2.67 -16.87 -7.24
N VAL A 348 -2.75 -15.58 -7.57
CA VAL A 348 -1.60 -14.79 -8.04
C VAL A 348 -0.80 -14.21 -6.88
N ASN A 349 -1.48 -13.77 -5.83
CA ASN A 349 -0.88 -13.03 -4.72
C ASN A 349 -0.06 -13.95 -3.79
N VAL A 350 -0.50 -15.21 -3.58
CA VAL A 350 0.34 -16.22 -2.89
C VAL A 350 1.64 -16.53 -3.64
N ARG A 351 1.71 -16.26 -4.94
CA ARG A 351 2.91 -16.37 -5.78
C ARG A 351 3.69 -15.04 -5.92
N ALA A 352 3.47 -14.07 -5.02
CA ALA A 352 4.03 -12.70 -5.07
C ALA A 352 3.76 -11.94 -6.40
N GLY A 353 2.62 -12.20 -7.06
CA GLY A 353 2.29 -11.58 -8.35
C GLY A 353 2.77 -12.36 -9.57
N ARG A 354 3.40 -13.54 -9.39
CA ARG A 354 3.71 -14.44 -10.51
C ARG A 354 2.42 -15.12 -10.98
N LEU A 355 2.18 -15.09 -12.29
CA LEU A 355 1.07 -15.84 -12.88
C LEU A 355 1.35 -17.35 -12.86
N PRO A 356 0.32 -18.22 -12.76
CA PRO A 356 0.49 -19.67 -12.85
C PRO A 356 1.32 -20.06 -14.07
N SER A 357 2.15 -21.09 -13.93
CA SER A 357 2.93 -21.65 -15.04
C SER A 357 2.05 -22.05 -16.23
N GLN A 358 2.63 -22.03 -17.43
CA GLN A 358 1.93 -22.50 -18.63
C GLN A 358 1.84 -24.03 -18.58
N ASN A 359 0.68 -24.57 -18.97
CA ASN A 359 0.52 -26.01 -19.20
C ASN A 359 1.15 -26.44 -20.54
N GLU A 360 1.08 -27.72 -20.87
CA GLU A 360 1.61 -28.30 -22.13
C GLU A 360 1.04 -27.62 -23.39
N ALA A 361 -0.18 -27.09 -23.33
CA ALA A 361 -0.83 -26.34 -24.41
C ALA A 361 -0.48 -24.83 -24.41
N GLY A 362 0.48 -24.39 -23.60
CA GLY A 362 0.92 -23.00 -23.51
C GLY A 362 -0.05 -22.06 -22.76
N MET A 363 -1.13 -22.57 -22.17
CA MET A 363 -2.14 -21.77 -21.46
C MET A 363 -1.80 -21.62 -19.98
N ARG A 364 -2.07 -20.43 -19.41
CA ARG A 364 -2.08 -20.21 -17.96
C ARG A 364 -3.53 -20.33 -17.48
N LEU A 365 -3.77 -21.09 -16.42
CA LEU A 365 -5.11 -21.39 -15.93
C LEU A 365 -5.27 -20.96 -14.46
N LEU A 366 -6.36 -20.26 -14.17
CA LEU A 366 -6.84 -20.00 -12.81
C LEU A 366 -7.96 -20.98 -12.50
N LYS A 367 -7.94 -21.59 -11.31
CA LYS A 367 -8.92 -22.59 -10.88
C LYS A 367 -9.96 -21.94 -9.97
N VAL A 368 -11.24 -22.12 -10.28
CA VAL A 368 -12.36 -21.57 -9.49
C VAL A 368 -13.15 -22.74 -8.88
N PRO A 369 -13.25 -22.85 -7.54
CA PRO A 369 -13.99 -23.95 -6.90
C PRO A 369 -15.50 -23.75 -7.06
N ILE A 370 -16.16 -24.73 -7.66
CA ILE A 370 -17.62 -24.76 -7.84
C ILE A 370 -18.29 -25.17 -6.52
N LYS A 371 -19.41 -24.51 -6.18
CA LYS A 371 -20.28 -24.89 -5.06
C LYS A 371 -21.64 -25.32 -5.60
N VAL A 372 -21.91 -26.61 -5.49
CA VAL A 372 -23.24 -27.18 -5.75
C VAL A 372 -24.12 -27.02 -4.49
N LYS A 373 -25.40 -26.67 -4.66
CA LYS A 373 -26.37 -26.53 -3.55
C LYS A 373 -27.58 -27.42 -3.83
N GLY A 374 -27.85 -28.36 -2.92
CA GLY A 374 -28.88 -29.39 -3.08
C GLY A 374 -28.25 -30.79 -3.16
N THR A 375 -29.06 -31.84 -2.97
CA THR A 375 -28.63 -33.24 -3.04
C THR A 375 -28.39 -33.67 -4.48
N GLU A 376 -27.22 -33.31 -4.98
CA GLU A 376 -26.75 -33.69 -6.31
C GLU A 376 -26.05 -35.06 -6.25
N THR A 377 -26.85 -36.12 -6.35
CA THR A 377 -26.37 -37.46 -6.72
C THR A 377 -26.23 -37.56 -8.23
N TRP A 378 -25.23 -36.88 -8.81
CA TRP A 378 -24.82 -37.09 -10.21
C TRP A 378 -23.55 -37.94 -10.24
N ASN A 379 -23.74 -39.25 -10.06
CA ASN A 379 -22.78 -40.30 -10.38
C ASN A 379 -23.34 -41.11 -11.56
#